data_AF-A0A140NHG9-F1
#
_entry.id   AF-A0A140NHG9-F1
#
_cell.length_a   1.000
_cell.length_b   1.000
_cell.length_c   1.000
_cell.angle_alpha   90.00
_cell.angle_beta   90.00
_cell.angle_gamma   90.00
#
_symmetry.space_group_name_H-M   'P 1'
#
loop_
_entity.id
_entity.type
_entity.pdbx_description
1 polymer ?
#
loop_
_entity_poly.entity_id
_entity_poly.type
_entity_poly.pdbx_seq_one_letter_code
_entity_poly.pdbx_strand_id
1 'polypeptide(L)'
;MQGGRLRIIEENDYATAIELTFEKQPLEYAPSFQKTNADESMTKISNHDQRIMFVKRQLDDASAFLECFHDIELITEEIEAKYEGETPEEETQLSIKGLSMGRHDPALTLNFDMLTRAVMAAEKYDGPKFEVAFVKSARKMLKEQKFINSFRYSFLLIESLYGNGQFKTQSLQTALKSNNDFRAIVELAIKDVIPAKNDNNSDTAKLLMAKPEVDSIINHLVEKRGFYFHGNIKRRDAWNPNEQNVAESLALLAIGIATTITIKAADPLFIPELEKRHFENAIHIGAKLVFEVKFRFREPEEAFDRHHQFNITMPGTKLTPRTAFNAAQYFLNVFQHNQPASVLYEAECNVQETGEKVFTLIFHTKED
;
A
#
# COMPACT_ATOMS: atom_id res chain seq x y z
N MET A 1 3.14 3.55 -18.20
CA MET A 1 4.03 4.72 -18.03
C MET A 1 4.04 5.52 -19.32
N GLN A 2 4.13 6.85 -19.25
CA GLN A 2 4.10 7.69 -20.45
C GLN A 2 5.26 7.35 -21.39
N GLY A 3 4.94 6.77 -22.56
CA GLY A 3 5.88 6.58 -23.67
C GLY A 3 6.64 5.25 -23.73
N GLY A 4 6.47 4.32 -22.77
CA GLY A 4 7.16 3.02 -22.75
C GLY A 4 6.21 1.84 -22.53
N ARG A 5 6.58 0.66 -23.04
CA ARG A 5 5.89 -0.62 -22.75
C ARG A 5 6.39 -1.17 -21.43
N LEU A 6 5.47 -1.54 -20.54
CA LEU A 6 5.78 -2.12 -19.24
C LEU A 6 5.50 -3.63 -19.26
N ARG A 7 6.43 -4.41 -18.73
CA ARG A 7 6.28 -5.84 -18.48
C ARG A 7 6.72 -6.16 -17.06
N ILE A 8 6.00 -7.05 -16.38
CA ILE A 8 6.42 -7.59 -15.09
C ILE A 8 7.22 -8.86 -15.36
N ILE A 9 8.43 -8.95 -14.79
CA ILE A 9 9.24 -10.17 -14.81
C ILE A 9 8.88 -10.98 -13.55
N GLU A 10 8.51 -12.25 -13.74
CA GLU A 10 8.15 -13.16 -12.66
C GLU A 10 9.14 -14.32 -12.58
N GLU A 11 9.58 -14.68 -11.37
CA GLU A 11 10.30 -15.93 -11.07
C GLU A 11 9.63 -16.66 -9.91
N ASN A 12 9.46 -17.99 -10.03
CA ASN A 12 8.81 -18.83 -9.01
C ASN A 12 7.47 -18.28 -8.52
N ASP A 13 6.70 -17.71 -9.44
CA ASP A 13 5.43 -17.07 -9.17
C ASP A 13 5.44 -15.72 -8.44
N TYR A 14 6.59 -15.11 -8.24
CA TYR A 14 6.74 -13.78 -7.64
C TYR A 14 7.20 -12.75 -8.68
N ALA A 15 6.63 -11.55 -8.65
CA ALA A 15 7.15 -10.42 -9.40
C ALA A 15 8.53 -10.06 -8.85
N THR A 16 9.58 -10.21 -9.67
CA THR A 16 10.97 -9.94 -9.28
C THR A 16 11.49 -8.63 -9.86
N ALA A 17 10.99 -8.21 -11.03
CA ALA A 17 11.40 -6.95 -11.64
C ALA A 17 10.30 -6.34 -12.52
N ILE A 18 10.45 -5.06 -12.82
CA ILE A 18 9.63 -4.33 -13.80
C ILE A 18 10.54 -3.98 -14.98
N GLU A 19 10.21 -4.49 -16.15
CA GLU A 19 10.89 -4.18 -17.41
C GLU A 19 10.14 -3.05 -18.13
N LEU A 20 10.88 -2.04 -18.57
CA LEU A 20 10.36 -0.90 -19.32
C LEU A 20 11.10 -0.78 -20.65
N THR A 21 10.36 -0.87 -21.74
CA THR A 21 10.91 -0.76 -23.09
C THR A 21 10.47 0.56 -23.74
N PHE A 22 11.43 1.34 -24.19
CA PHE A 22 11.21 2.57 -24.94
C PHE A 22 11.79 2.43 -26.35
N GLU A 23 10.93 2.44 -27.37
CA GLU A 23 11.35 2.36 -28.77
C GLU A 23 11.60 3.78 -29.34
N LYS A 24 12.46 3.90 -30.35
CA LYS A 24 12.75 5.13 -31.13
C LYS A 24 13.35 6.26 -30.30
N GLN A 25 14.40 5.96 -29.55
CA GLN A 25 15.05 6.92 -28.66
C GLN A 25 16.25 7.62 -29.31
N PRO A 26 16.49 8.92 -29.01
CA PRO A 26 17.70 9.58 -29.44
C PRO A 26 18.94 8.87 -28.91
N LEU A 27 19.94 8.66 -29.76
CA LEU A 27 21.22 8.04 -29.38
C LEU A 27 21.94 8.80 -28.26
N GLU A 28 21.67 10.10 -28.11
CA GLU A 28 22.22 10.96 -27.06
C GLU A 28 21.81 10.53 -25.64
N TYR A 29 20.74 9.74 -25.49
CA TYR A 29 20.33 9.18 -24.20
C TYR A 29 21.19 7.99 -23.78
N ALA A 30 21.90 7.35 -24.71
CA ALA A 30 22.82 6.27 -24.39
C ALA A 30 24.07 6.81 -23.67
N PRO A 31 24.60 6.08 -22.66
CA PRO A 31 25.82 6.47 -21.97
C PRO A 31 26.99 6.52 -22.95
N SER A 32 27.72 7.63 -22.93
CA SER A 32 28.90 7.83 -23.77
C SER A 32 30.10 8.24 -22.94
N PHE A 33 31.28 7.84 -23.41
CA PHE A 33 32.54 8.25 -22.83
C PHE A 33 32.87 9.69 -23.24
N GLN A 34 32.89 10.61 -22.27
CA GLN A 34 33.40 11.95 -22.50
C GLN A 34 34.92 11.96 -22.30
N LYS A 35 35.65 12.36 -23.34
CA LYS A 35 37.09 12.66 -23.22
C LYS A 35 37.24 14.05 -22.61
N THR A 36 37.63 14.11 -21.35
CA THR A 36 38.08 15.34 -20.72
C THR A 36 39.41 15.73 -21.35
N ASN A 37 39.49 16.94 -21.92
CA ASN A 37 40.76 17.44 -22.48
C ASN A 37 41.77 17.69 -21.36
N ALA A 38 42.96 17.12 -21.56
CA ALA A 38 44.22 17.30 -20.83
C ALA A 38 44.31 16.73 -19.40
N ASP A 39 45.19 15.72 -19.28
CA ASP A 39 45.99 15.32 -18.11
C ASP A 39 45.40 14.58 -16.91
N GLU A 40 44.15 14.11 -16.92
CA GLU A 40 43.72 13.09 -15.96
C GLU A 40 43.02 11.91 -16.65
N SER A 41 43.51 10.71 -16.36
CA SER A 41 42.99 9.41 -16.78
C SER A 41 41.63 9.08 -16.14
N MET A 42 40.66 9.98 -16.30
CA MET A 42 39.30 9.85 -15.80
C MET A 42 38.36 9.97 -17.00
N THR A 43 38.08 8.84 -17.64
CA THR A 43 36.99 8.76 -18.61
C THR A 43 35.68 8.93 -17.84
N LYS A 44 35.07 10.11 -17.93
CA LYS A 44 33.74 10.32 -17.35
C LYS A 44 32.71 9.66 -18.25
N ILE A 45 31.97 8.70 -17.70
CA ILE A 45 30.75 8.19 -18.32
C ILE A 45 29.69 9.27 -18.10
N SER A 46 29.18 9.85 -19.17
CA SER A 46 28.06 10.77 -19.07
C SER A 46 26.77 9.96 -19.06
N ASN A 47 25.94 10.16 -18.04
CA ASN A 47 24.61 9.57 -17.93
C ASN A 47 23.58 10.69 -18.15
N HIS A 48 23.05 10.78 -19.38
CA HIS A 48 22.09 11.81 -19.79
C HIS A 48 20.73 11.22 -20.16
N ASP A 49 20.43 9.99 -19.73
CA ASP A 49 19.10 9.43 -19.94
C ASP A 49 18.08 10.14 -19.03
N GLN A 50 17.45 11.19 -19.57
CA GLN A 50 16.40 11.93 -18.88
C GLN A 50 15.18 11.06 -18.57
N ARG A 51 14.99 9.93 -19.27
CA ARG A 51 13.90 9.00 -19.01
C ARG A 51 14.14 8.19 -17.75
N ILE A 52 15.39 7.84 -17.43
CA ILE A 52 15.70 7.15 -16.17
C ILE A 52 15.22 7.98 -14.97
N MET A 53 15.49 9.29 -14.95
CA MET A 53 15.01 10.15 -13.85
C MET A 53 13.48 10.22 -13.78
N PHE A 54 12.82 10.27 -14.94
CA PHE A 54 11.36 10.33 -15.02
C PHE A 54 10.70 9.01 -14.57
N VAL A 55 11.22 7.87 -15.06
CA VAL A 55 10.81 6.52 -14.67
C VAL A 55 11.01 6.33 -13.18
N LYS A 56 12.20 6.70 -12.68
CA LYS A 56 12.52 6.62 -11.25
C LYS A 56 11.52 7.43 -10.43
N ARG A 57 11.25 8.68 -10.81
CA ARG A 57 10.25 9.51 -10.10
C ARG A 57 8.88 8.82 -10.04
N GLN A 58 8.39 8.30 -11.17
CA GLN A 58 7.10 7.59 -11.23
C GLN A 58 7.11 6.29 -10.40
N LEU A 59 8.21 5.54 -10.39
CA LEU A 59 8.34 4.34 -9.56
C LEU A 59 8.44 4.68 -8.07
N ASP A 60 9.10 5.78 -7.71
CA ASP A 60 9.12 6.29 -6.33
C ASP A 60 7.71 6.72 -5.88
N ASP A 61 6.95 7.37 -6.77
CA ASP A 61 5.56 7.75 -6.50
C ASP A 61 4.66 6.52 -6.35
N ALA A 62 4.82 5.51 -7.22
CA ALA A 62 4.12 4.23 -7.11
C ALA A 62 4.50 3.47 -5.83
N SER A 63 5.78 3.47 -5.46
CA SER A 63 6.26 2.88 -4.21
C SER A 63 5.60 3.53 -3.01
N ALA A 64 5.53 4.87 -2.98
CA ALA A 64 4.89 5.59 -1.89
C ALA A 64 3.42 5.18 -1.71
N PHE A 65 2.66 5.01 -2.80
CA PHE A 65 1.29 4.51 -2.70
C PHE A 65 1.20 3.11 -2.09
N LEU A 66 2.13 2.21 -2.45
CA LEU A 66 2.17 0.84 -1.92
C LEU A 66 2.59 0.80 -0.45
N GLU A 67 3.55 1.65 -0.07
CA GLU A 67 4.06 1.81 1.29
C GLU A 67 3.00 2.36 2.26
N CYS A 68 1.93 2.99 1.77
CA CYS A 68 0.78 3.34 2.62
C CYS A 68 0.13 2.11 3.27
N PHE A 69 0.06 0.98 2.55
CA PHE A 69 -0.60 -0.25 3.01
C PHE A 69 0.37 -1.25 3.59
N HIS A 70 1.58 -1.33 3.04
CA HIS A 70 2.53 -2.38 3.33
C HIS A 70 3.84 -1.79 3.84
N ASP A 71 4.51 -2.50 4.76
CA ASP A 71 5.86 -2.16 5.16
C ASP A 71 6.83 -2.80 4.16
N ILE A 72 7.06 -2.11 3.04
CA ILE A 72 7.86 -2.58 1.91
C ILE A 72 8.96 -1.58 1.60
N GLU A 73 9.96 -2.03 0.85
CA GLU A 73 10.99 -1.18 0.28
C GLU A 73 11.14 -1.57 -1.18
N LEU A 74 10.72 -0.69 -2.10
CA LEU A 74 10.94 -0.88 -3.52
C LEU A 74 12.26 -0.21 -3.87
N ILE A 75 13.25 -1.00 -4.29
CA ILE A 75 14.61 -0.52 -4.55
C ILE A 75 14.64 0.13 -5.94
N THR A 76 14.30 1.41 -6.02
CA THR A 76 14.31 2.19 -7.27
C THR A 76 15.69 2.67 -7.71
N GLU A 77 16.73 2.40 -6.91
CA GLU A 77 18.13 2.72 -7.20
C GLU A 77 18.82 1.64 -8.06
N GLU A 78 18.20 0.48 -8.23
CA GLU A 78 18.72 -0.64 -9.00
C GLU A 78 18.05 -0.68 -10.38
N ILE A 79 18.62 0.06 -11.35
CA ILE A 79 18.11 0.14 -12.72
C ILE A 79 19.12 -0.54 -13.65
N GLU A 80 18.71 -1.67 -14.24
CA GLU A 80 19.43 -2.27 -15.37
C GLU A 80 18.90 -1.64 -16.67
N ALA A 81 19.70 -0.80 -17.31
CA ALA A 81 19.39 -0.21 -18.61
C ALA A 81 20.20 -0.90 -19.70
N LYS A 82 19.52 -1.43 -20.72
CA LYS A 82 20.11 -1.99 -21.94
C LYS A 82 19.81 -1.05 -23.10
N TYR A 83 20.83 -0.79 -23.91
CA TYR A 83 20.71 0.06 -25.09
C TYR A 83 20.99 -0.81 -26.31
N GLU A 84 20.02 -0.87 -27.22
CA GLU A 84 20.09 -1.62 -28.47
C GLU A 84 19.90 -0.65 -29.62
N GLY A 85 20.79 -0.69 -30.61
CA GLY A 85 20.63 0.07 -31.85
C GLY A 85 19.51 -0.52 -32.70
N GLU A 86 18.61 0.32 -33.22
CA GLU A 86 17.54 -0.15 -34.10
C GLU A 86 18.10 -0.61 -35.47
N THR A 87 19.30 -0.14 -35.82
CA THR A 87 20.06 -0.51 -37.01
C THR A 87 21.49 -0.98 -36.67
N PRO A 88 22.12 -1.81 -37.53
CA PRO A 88 23.54 -2.19 -37.36
C PRO A 88 24.48 -0.99 -37.25
N GLU A 89 24.18 0.10 -37.93
CA GLU A 89 24.94 1.35 -37.90
C GLU A 89 24.83 2.08 -36.55
N GLU A 90 23.66 2.05 -35.91
CA GLU A 90 23.44 2.60 -34.56
C GLU A 90 24.07 1.73 -33.47
N GLU A 91 24.01 0.41 -33.64
CA GLU A 91 24.57 -0.57 -32.71
C GLU A 91 26.10 -0.41 -32.54
N THR A 92 26.79 0.02 -33.59
CA THR A 92 28.25 0.31 -33.53
C THR A 92 28.60 1.61 -32.79
N GLN A 93 27.63 2.51 -32.60
CA GLN A 93 27.83 3.80 -31.94
C GLN A 93 27.63 3.73 -30.42
N LEU A 94 27.00 2.67 -29.92
CA LEU A 94 26.77 2.45 -28.49
C LEU A 94 28.04 1.93 -27.81
N SER A 95 28.68 2.80 -27.02
CA SER A 95 29.95 2.47 -26.35
C SER A 95 29.77 1.61 -25.09
N ILE A 96 28.59 1.70 -24.48
CA ILE A 96 28.22 1.01 -23.23
C ILE A 96 26.85 0.36 -23.50
N LYS A 97 26.83 -0.98 -23.51
CA LYS A 97 25.63 -1.76 -23.84
C LYS A 97 24.77 -2.12 -22.63
N GLY A 98 25.29 -1.92 -21.42
CA GLY A 98 24.59 -2.19 -20.18
C GLY A 98 25.28 -1.58 -18.98
N LEU A 99 24.49 -1.18 -17.98
CA LEU A 99 24.95 -0.70 -16.68
C LEU A 99 24.15 -1.43 -15.59
N SER A 100 24.82 -1.92 -14.55
CA SER A 100 24.18 -2.60 -13.41
C SER A 100 24.84 -2.15 -12.11
N MET A 101 24.01 -1.93 -11.08
CA MET A 101 24.41 -1.71 -9.69
C MET A 101 23.37 -2.42 -8.79
N GLY A 102 23.80 -3.20 -7.79
CA GLY A 102 22.86 -3.74 -6.80
C GLY A 102 23.44 -4.72 -5.77
N ARG A 103 22.70 -4.90 -4.67
CA ARG A 103 22.88 -5.92 -3.62
C ARG A 103 21.56 -6.68 -3.46
N HIS A 104 21.66 -7.99 -3.31
CA HIS A 104 20.50 -8.88 -3.27
C HIS A 104 19.78 -8.86 -1.91
N ASP A 105 18.49 -8.52 -1.92
CA ASP A 105 17.54 -8.79 -0.84
C ASP A 105 16.29 -9.49 -1.39
N PRO A 106 15.53 -10.23 -0.56
CA PRO A 106 14.48 -11.14 -1.02
C PRO A 106 13.26 -10.44 -1.63
N ALA A 107 12.63 -11.13 -2.58
CA ALA A 107 11.52 -10.64 -3.39
C ALA A 107 10.23 -10.38 -2.59
N LEU A 108 9.54 -9.31 -3.00
CA LEU A 108 8.32 -8.81 -2.40
C LEU A 108 7.08 -9.59 -2.89
N THR A 109 6.12 -9.85 -2.01
CA THR A 109 4.80 -10.40 -2.39
C THR A 109 3.78 -9.27 -2.53
N LEU A 110 3.78 -8.56 -3.67
CA LEU A 110 2.68 -7.67 -4.04
C LEU A 110 1.73 -8.37 -5.00
N ASN A 111 0.43 -8.16 -4.82
CA ASN A 111 -0.54 -8.60 -5.82
C ASN A 111 -0.47 -7.69 -7.07
N PHE A 112 -0.80 -8.27 -8.22
CA PHE A 112 -0.83 -7.57 -9.50
C PHE A 112 -1.72 -6.31 -9.47
N ASP A 113 -2.86 -6.39 -8.80
CA ASP A 113 -3.84 -5.31 -8.66
C ASP A 113 -3.23 -4.06 -8.00
N MET A 114 -2.59 -4.20 -6.83
CA MET A 114 -1.99 -3.07 -6.12
C MET A 114 -0.83 -2.46 -6.91
N LEU A 115 0.05 -3.30 -7.48
CA LEU A 115 1.20 -2.81 -8.23
C LEU A 115 0.77 -1.99 -9.46
N THR A 116 -0.14 -2.54 -10.27
CA THR A 116 -0.56 -1.87 -11.49
C THR A 116 -1.38 -0.61 -11.22
N ARG A 117 -2.24 -0.61 -10.19
CA ARG A 117 -2.94 0.61 -9.74
C ARG A 117 -1.98 1.68 -9.24
N ALA A 118 -0.93 1.29 -8.51
CA ALA A 118 0.10 2.23 -8.04
C ALA A 118 0.85 2.89 -9.20
N VAL A 119 1.24 2.10 -10.21
CA VAL A 119 1.85 2.64 -11.42
C VAL A 119 0.88 3.58 -12.16
N MET A 120 -0.40 3.21 -12.29
CA MET A 120 -1.40 4.06 -12.96
C MET A 120 -1.70 5.36 -12.20
N ALA A 121 -1.72 5.34 -10.87
CA ALA A 121 -1.90 6.53 -10.06
C ALA A 121 -0.69 7.46 -10.15
N ALA A 122 0.52 6.90 -10.13
CA ALA A 122 1.78 7.65 -10.28
C ALA A 122 1.95 8.33 -11.65
N GLU A 123 1.17 7.93 -12.67
CA GLU A 123 1.13 8.67 -13.94
C GLU A 123 0.40 10.02 -13.83
N LYS A 124 -0.46 10.20 -12.83
CA LYS A 124 -1.34 11.38 -12.68
C LYS A 124 -1.12 12.17 -11.39
N TYR A 125 -0.68 11.51 -10.33
CA TYR A 125 -0.57 12.07 -8.99
C TYR A 125 0.83 11.84 -8.45
N ASP A 126 1.38 12.84 -7.73
CA ASP A 126 2.56 12.61 -6.90
C ASP A 126 2.19 11.61 -5.79
N GLY A 127 3.12 10.72 -5.45
CA GLY A 127 2.91 9.75 -4.38
C GLY A 127 2.89 10.43 -3.00
N PRO A 128 2.25 9.83 -1.98
CA PRO A 128 2.17 10.36 -0.61
C PRO A 128 3.49 10.20 0.16
N LYS A 129 4.58 10.69 -0.43
CA LYS A 129 5.96 10.50 0.05
C LYS A 129 6.17 11.08 1.44
N PHE A 130 5.51 12.20 1.73
CA PHE A 130 5.60 12.84 3.03
C PHE A 130 4.99 11.96 4.13
N GLU A 131 3.77 11.48 3.90
CA GLU A 131 3.04 10.57 4.80
C GLU A 131 3.83 9.28 5.04
N VAL A 132 4.34 8.70 3.95
CA VAL A 132 5.07 7.43 3.97
C VAL A 132 6.36 7.53 4.76
N ALA A 133 7.12 8.62 4.63
CA ALA A 133 8.39 8.79 5.34
C ALA A 133 8.22 8.67 6.87
N PHE A 134 7.14 9.24 7.42
CA PHE A 134 6.84 9.15 8.84
C PHE A 134 6.30 7.79 9.25
N VAL A 135 5.35 7.20 8.49
CA VAL A 135 4.76 5.91 8.87
C VAL A 135 5.78 4.77 8.77
N LYS A 136 6.65 4.78 7.75
CA LYS A 136 7.74 3.81 7.59
C LYS A 136 8.70 3.87 8.78
N SER A 137 9.09 5.08 9.17
CA SER A 137 9.92 5.29 10.36
C SER A 137 9.20 4.81 11.64
N ALA A 138 7.91 5.09 11.79
CA ALA A 138 7.12 4.64 12.93
C ALA A 138 6.99 3.11 13.00
N ARG A 139 6.75 2.43 11.87
CA ARG A 139 6.67 0.97 11.75
C ARG A 139 8.00 0.30 12.09
N LYS A 140 9.11 0.83 11.56
CA LYS A 140 10.46 0.37 11.90
C LYS A 140 10.74 0.47 13.41
N MET A 141 10.46 1.62 14.01
CA MET A 141 10.64 1.81 15.45
C MET A 141 9.74 0.89 16.28
N LEU A 142 8.50 0.62 15.82
CA LEU A 142 7.59 -0.31 16.48
C LEU A 142 8.12 -1.75 16.45
N LYS A 143 8.60 -2.22 15.29
CA LYS A 143 9.24 -3.54 15.12
C LYS A 143 10.45 -3.70 16.04
N GLU A 144 11.25 -2.65 16.20
CA GLU A 144 12.40 -2.59 17.10
C GLU A 144 12.03 -2.40 18.59
N GLN A 145 10.73 -2.39 18.95
CA GLN A 145 10.21 -2.12 20.31
C GLN A 145 10.64 -0.76 20.89
N LYS A 146 10.99 0.20 20.03
CA LYS A 146 11.28 1.60 20.38
C LYS A 146 9.98 2.41 20.36
N PHE A 147 9.04 2.04 21.24
CA PHE A 147 7.67 2.56 21.28
C PHE A 147 7.58 4.09 21.36
N ILE A 148 8.44 4.73 22.16
CA ILE A 148 8.46 6.20 22.28
C ILE A 148 8.80 6.86 20.94
N ASN A 149 9.75 6.31 20.17
CA ASN A 149 10.11 6.85 18.86
C ASN A 149 9.05 6.54 17.80
N SER A 150 8.40 5.36 17.89
CA SER A 150 7.25 5.05 17.03
C SER A 150 6.14 6.08 17.21
N PHE A 151 5.76 6.37 18.47
CA PHE A 151 4.82 7.43 18.81
C PHE A 151 5.27 8.80 18.27
N ARG A 152 6.56 9.16 18.43
CA ARG A 152 7.08 10.44 17.96
C ARG A 152 6.91 10.61 16.45
N TYR A 153 7.30 9.63 15.64
CA TYR A 153 7.14 9.72 14.19
C TYR A 153 5.68 9.76 13.77
N SER A 154 4.81 8.95 14.40
CA SER A 154 3.37 9.00 14.16
C SER A 154 2.77 10.36 14.50
N PHE A 155 3.16 10.95 15.64
CA PHE A 155 2.63 12.26 16.05
C PHE A 155 3.17 13.41 15.17
N LEU A 156 4.42 13.34 14.68
CA LEU A 156 4.93 14.32 13.74
C LEU A 156 4.12 14.38 12.44
N LEU A 157 3.67 13.22 11.93
CA LEU A 157 2.75 13.18 10.80
C LEU A 157 1.41 13.87 11.12
N ILE A 158 0.81 13.53 12.27
CA ILE A 158 -0.45 14.14 12.73
C ILE A 158 -0.31 15.66 12.85
N GLU A 159 0.75 16.13 13.53
CA GLU A 159 1.02 17.56 13.76
C GLU A 159 1.24 18.31 12.44
N SER A 160 1.97 17.70 11.49
CA SER A 160 2.28 18.32 10.20
C SER A 160 1.04 18.51 9.33
N LEU A 161 0.14 17.52 9.29
CA LEU A 161 -1.04 17.57 8.41
C LEU A 161 -2.24 18.27 9.04
N TYR A 162 -2.43 18.12 10.35
CA TYR A 162 -3.66 18.55 11.03
C TYR A 162 -3.41 19.60 12.11
N GLY A 163 -2.16 19.90 12.47
CA GLY A 163 -1.83 20.86 13.52
C GLY A 163 -1.95 22.32 13.12
N ASN A 164 -2.11 22.65 11.83
CA ASN A 164 -2.26 24.02 11.31
C ASN A 164 -1.18 25.00 11.82
N GLY A 165 0.08 24.54 11.87
CA GLY A 165 1.23 25.31 12.37
C GLY A 165 1.22 25.57 13.89
N GLN A 166 0.26 25.02 14.64
CA GLN A 166 0.17 25.17 16.09
C GLN A 166 1.04 24.13 16.80
N PHE A 167 1.82 24.58 17.78
CA PHE A 167 2.72 23.71 18.57
C PHE A 167 2.55 23.85 20.09
N LYS A 168 1.77 24.85 20.55
CA LYS A 168 1.41 25.00 21.96
C LYS A 168 0.25 24.07 22.28
N THR A 169 0.29 23.38 23.42
CA THR A 169 -0.67 22.34 23.81
C THR A 169 -2.13 22.73 23.56
N GLN A 170 -2.58 23.88 24.08
CA GLN A 170 -3.98 24.31 23.93
C GLN A 170 -4.35 24.63 22.47
N SER A 171 -3.48 25.33 21.73
CA SER A 171 -3.81 25.70 20.35
C SER A 171 -3.75 24.49 19.41
N LEU A 172 -2.84 23.55 19.65
CA LEU A 172 -2.76 22.29 18.92
C LEU A 172 -3.98 21.39 19.22
N GLN A 173 -4.39 21.26 20.48
CA GLN A 173 -5.62 20.55 20.83
C GLN A 173 -6.83 21.15 20.11
N THR A 174 -6.98 22.47 20.12
CA THR A 174 -8.08 23.15 19.41
C THR A 174 -8.04 22.88 17.91
N ALA A 175 -6.86 22.98 17.28
CA ALA A 175 -6.70 22.75 15.84
C ALA A 175 -7.04 21.30 15.43
N LEU A 176 -6.57 20.32 16.20
CA LEU A 176 -6.87 18.91 15.93
C LEU A 176 -8.35 18.59 16.14
N LYS A 177 -8.96 19.13 17.20
CA LYS A 177 -10.38 18.89 17.53
C LYS A 177 -11.36 19.56 16.59
N SER A 178 -10.98 20.67 15.96
CA SER A 178 -11.83 21.36 14.98
C SER A 178 -11.78 20.72 13.59
N ASN A 179 -10.85 19.80 13.35
CA ASN A 179 -10.71 19.12 12.07
C ASN A 179 -11.56 17.84 12.03
N ASN A 180 -12.72 17.89 11.37
CA ASN A 180 -13.67 16.77 11.29
C ASN A 180 -13.06 15.51 10.65
N ASP A 181 -12.21 15.68 9.63
CA ASP A 181 -11.53 14.57 8.97
C ASP A 181 -10.61 13.83 9.93
N PHE A 182 -9.80 14.57 10.70
CA PHE A 182 -8.92 13.98 11.71
C PHE A 182 -9.72 13.29 12.83
N ARG A 183 -10.83 13.87 13.26
CA ARG A 183 -11.71 13.23 14.26
C ARG A 183 -12.21 11.88 13.78
N ALA A 184 -12.68 11.79 12.54
CA ALA A 184 -13.16 10.53 11.95
C ALA A 184 -12.04 9.48 11.87
N ILE A 185 -10.83 9.89 11.52
CA ILE A 185 -9.64 9.02 11.52
C ILE A 185 -9.35 8.48 12.92
N VAL A 186 -9.37 9.33 13.94
CA VAL A 186 -9.17 8.92 15.34
C VAL A 186 -10.27 7.94 15.78
N GLU A 187 -11.51 8.21 15.41
CA GLU A 187 -12.65 7.35 15.74
C GLU A 187 -12.55 5.95 15.13
N LEU A 188 -12.06 5.84 13.89
CA LEU A 188 -11.73 4.56 13.26
C LEU A 188 -10.58 3.86 13.99
N ALA A 189 -9.49 4.59 14.25
CA ALA A 189 -8.31 4.02 14.90
C ALA A 189 -8.61 3.46 16.30
N ILE A 190 -9.55 4.07 17.06
CA ILE A 190 -9.99 3.57 18.37
C ILE A 190 -10.70 2.20 18.26
N LYS A 191 -11.46 1.97 17.18
CA LYS A 191 -12.21 0.71 16.98
C LYS A 191 -11.29 -0.46 16.63
N ASP A 192 -10.18 -0.16 15.96
CA ASP A 192 -9.24 -1.15 15.44
C ASP A 192 -7.96 -1.28 16.28
N VAL A 193 -7.94 -0.74 17.51
CA VAL A 193 -6.75 -0.83 18.39
C VAL A 193 -6.45 -2.29 18.72
N ILE A 194 -5.23 -2.71 18.39
CA ILE A 194 -4.68 -3.98 18.84
C ILE A 194 -4.24 -3.83 20.30
N PRO A 195 -4.69 -4.69 21.23
CA PRO A 195 -4.25 -4.66 22.63
C PRO A 195 -2.73 -4.83 22.75
N ALA A 196 -2.09 -4.10 23.67
CA ALA A 196 -0.65 -4.23 23.87
C ALA A 196 -0.31 -5.53 24.62
N LYS A 197 0.95 -5.96 24.57
CA LYS A 197 1.38 -7.16 25.28
C LYS A 197 1.43 -6.96 26.80
N ASN A 198 1.71 -5.75 27.26
CA ASN A 198 1.82 -5.40 28.69
C ASN A 198 1.12 -4.07 29.02
N ASP A 199 -0.16 -4.13 29.40
CA ASP A 199 -0.98 -2.92 29.60
C ASP A 199 -1.05 -2.40 31.06
N ASN A 200 -0.52 -3.14 32.04
CA ASN A 200 -0.83 -2.92 33.46
C ASN A 200 -0.52 -1.50 34.01
N ASN A 201 0.46 -0.80 33.42
CA ASN A 201 0.87 0.55 33.83
C ASN A 201 0.65 1.63 32.76
N SER A 202 0.08 1.28 31.60
CA SER A 202 -0.16 2.23 30.51
C SER A 202 -1.39 3.07 30.82
N ASP A 203 -1.21 4.39 30.91
CA ASP A 203 -2.32 5.32 31.04
C ASP A 203 -3.14 5.43 29.76
N THR A 204 -2.52 5.20 28.60
CA THR A 204 -3.23 5.04 27.32
C THR A 204 -4.15 3.83 27.34
N ALA A 205 -3.68 2.68 27.84
CA ALA A 205 -4.52 1.48 27.95
C ALA A 205 -5.71 1.73 28.88
N LYS A 206 -5.46 2.33 30.04
CA LYS A 206 -6.53 2.72 30.99
C LYS A 206 -7.55 3.65 30.35
N LEU A 207 -7.09 4.64 29.58
CA LEU A 207 -7.95 5.56 28.86
C LEU A 207 -8.81 4.82 27.83
N LEU A 208 -8.23 3.94 27.02
CA LEU A 208 -8.95 3.17 26.00
C LEU A 208 -9.98 2.20 26.61
N MET A 209 -9.66 1.55 27.73
CA MET A 209 -10.60 0.69 28.46
C MET A 209 -11.84 1.44 28.95
N ALA A 210 -11.72 2.74 29.22
CA ALA A 210 -12.83 3.58 29.66
C ALA A 210 -13.77 4.01 28.51
N LYS A 211 -13.53 3.54 27.27
CA LYS A 211 -14.31 3.90 26.06
C LYS A 211 -14.40 5.43 25.88
N PRO A 212 -13.26 6.10 25.69
CA PRO A 212 -13.17 7.54 25.72
C PRO A 212 -13.79 8.16 24.47
N GLU A 213 -14.28 9.39 24.58
CA GLU A 213 -14.62 10.19 23.41
C GLU A 213 -13.36 10.62 22.64
N VAL A 214 -13.51 10.89 21.34
CA VAL A 214 -12.43 11.32 20.43
C VAL A 214 -11.63 12.49 21.00
N ASP A 215 -12.30 13.49 21.58
CA ASP A 215 -11.65 14.66 22.17
C ASP A 215 -10.69 14.31 23.31
N SER A 216 -11.03 13.28 24.09
CA SER A 216 -10.20 12.79 25.19
C SER A 216 -8.95 12.10 24.66
N ILE A 217 -9.07 11.34 23.57
CA ILE A 217 -7.91 10.76 22.87
C ILE A 217 -7.01 11.86 22.30
N ILE A 218 -7.58 12.87 21.63
CA ILE A 218 -6.79 13.99 21.08
C ILE A 218 -6.04 14.73 22.19
N ASN A 219 -6.72 15.01 23.31
CA ASN A 219 -6.09 15.63 24.47
C ASN A 219 -4.89 14.80 24.96
N HIS A 220 -5.09 13.50 25.12
CA HIS A 220 -4.09 12.55 25.59
C HIS A 220 -2.88 12.49 24.64
N LEU A 221 -3.10 12.40 23.33
CA LEU A 221 -2.02 12.39 22.34
C LEU A 221 -1.15 13.66 22.44
N VAL A 222 -1.77 14.84 22.56
CA VAL A 222 -1.04 16.12 22.66
C VAL A 222 -0.29 16.23 23.99
N GLU A 223 -0.88 15.77 25.09
CA GLU A 223 -0.21 15.71 26.40
C GLU A 223 1.01 14.80 26.34
N LYS A 224 0.85 13.60 25.78
CA LYS A 224 1.93 12.64 25.59
C LYS A 224 3.02 13.14 24.66
N ARG A 225 2.67 13.92 23.63
CA ARG A 225 3.68 14.63 22.84
C ARG A 225 4.48 15.59 23.70
N GLY A 226 3.82 16.40 24.54
CA GLY A 226 4.50 17.27 25.51
C GLY A 226 5.49 16.51 26.39
N PHE A 227 5.07 15.36 26.91
CA PHE A 227 5.87 14.50 27.78
C PHE A 227 7.07 13.84 27.07
N TYR A 228 6.82 13.18 25.94
CA TYR A 228 7.83 12.38 25.25
C TYR A 228 8.73 13.18 24.31
N PHE A 229 8.37 14.37 23.86
CA PHE A 229 9.23 15.16 22.97
C PHE A 229 10.16 16.10 23.73
N HIS A 230 9.71 16.63 24.88
CA HIS A 230 10.43 17.66 25.64
C HIS A 230 10.99 17.07 26.93
N GLY A 231 11.93 16.14 26.79
CA GLY A 231 12.59 15.49 27.92
C GLY A 231 13.24 16.51 28.85
N ASN A 232 12.75 16.60 30.09
CA ASN A 232 13.37 17.40 31.14
C ASN A 232 13.94 16.47 32.19
N ILE A 233 15.25 16.25 32.15
CA ILE A 233 15.99 15.36 33.08
C ILE A 233 15.82 15.77 34.55
N LYS A 234 15.44 17.03 34.82
CA LYS A 234 15.21 17.53 36.18
C LYS A 234 13.81 17.20 36.73
N ARG A 235 12.88 16.74 35.89
CA ARG A 235 11.53 16.38 36.30
C ARG A 235 11.56 15.02 37.01
N ARG A 236 10.87 14.89 38.15
CA ARG A 236 10.89 13.64 38.96
C ARG A 236 10.27 12.45 38.22
N ASP A 237 9.34 12.73 37.32
CA ASP A 237 8.62 11.79 36.46
C ASP A 237 9.13 11.87 35.01
N ALA A 238 10.39 12.26 34.78
CA ALA A 238 10.98 12.22 33.44
C ALA A 238 10.91 10.80 32.86
N TRP A 239 10.54 10.68 31.58
CA TRP A 239 10.55 9.37 30.92
C TRP A 239 11.98 8.84 30.79
N ASN A 240 12.11 7.52 30.90
CA ASN A 240 13.38 6.81 30.80
C ASN A 240 13.50 6.14 29.42
N PRO A 241 14.57 6.36 28.65
CA PRO A 241 14.78 5.68 27.37
C PRO A 241 14.76 4.15 27.45
N ASN A 242 15.05 3.58 28.62
CA ASN A 242 15.02 2.13 28.82
C ASN A 242 13.62 1.59 29.18
N GLU A 243 12.67 2.47 29.48
CA GLU A 243 11.29 2.11 29.83
C GLU A 243 10.36 2.32 28.63
N GLN A 244 10.57 1.56 27.55
CA GLN A 244 9.75 1.71 26.34
C GLN A 244 8.33 1.16 26.53
N ASN A 245 8.16 0.07 27.28
CA ASN A 245 6.91 -0.68 27.36
C ASN A 245 5.72 0.14 27.89
N VAL A 246 5.96 1.16 28.73
CA VAL A 246 4.88 2.04 29.22
C VAL A 246 4.24 2.87 28.11
N ALA A 247 4.92 3.02 26.96
CA ALA A 247 4.44 3.72 25.78
C ALA A 247 3.90 2.77 24.69
N GLU A 248 3.85 1.46 24.91
CA GLU A 248 3.45 0.48 23.89
C GLU A 248 2.03 0.75 23.37
N SER A 249 1.03 0.84 24.25
CA SER A 249 -0.36 1.11 23.84
C SER A 249 -0.53 2.49 23.19
N LEU A 250 0.28 3.48 23.59
CA LEU A 250 0.33 4.80 22.92
C LEU A 250 0.88 4.70 21.50
N ALA A 251 1.97 3.97 21.32
CA ALA A 251 2.58 3.76 20.01
C ALA A 251 1.63 3.02 19.07
N LEU A 252 0.95 1.97 19.56
CA LEU A 252 -0.04 1.21 18.81
C LEU A 252 -1.23 2.08 18.38
N LEU A 253 -1.78 2.88 19.28
CA LEU A 253 -2.84 3.83 18.93
C LEU A 253 -2.37 4.85 17.89
N ALA A 254 -1.21 5.48 18.11
CA ALA A 254 -0.70 6.51 17.22
C ALA A 254 -0.32 5.97 15.84
N ILE A 255 0.22 4.75 15.76
CA ILE A 255 0.52 4.11 14.47
C ILE A 255 -0.75 3.68 13.74
N GLY A 256 -1.83 3.32 14.46
CA GLY A 256 -3.14 3.07 13.86
C GLY A 256 -3.73 4.33 13.22
N ILE A 257 -3.63 5.47 13.92
CA ILE A 257 -4.02 6.79 13.39
C ILE A 257 -3.16 7.14 12.16
N ALA A 258 -1.84 7.04 12.27
CA ALA A 258 -0.91 7.33 11.17
C ALA A 258 -1.15 6.44 9.95
N THR A 259 -1.42 5.14 10.17
CA THR A 259 -1.74 4.19 9.09
C THR A 259 -3.07 4.53 8.41
N THR A 260 -4.07 4.94 9.19
CA THR A 260 -5.37 5.38 8.63
C THR A 260 -5.19 6.65 7.78
N ILE A 261 -4.36 7.60 8.22
CA ILE A 261 -3.97 8.78 7.44
C ILE A 261 -3.30 8.35 6.13
N THR A 262 -2.32 7.45 6.16
CA THR A 262 -1.59 7.06 4.96
C THR A 262 -2.45 6.26 3.98
N ILE A 263 -3.35 5.41 4.49
CA ILE A 263 -4.32 4.69 3.66
C ILE A 263 -5.23 5.67 2.91
N LYS A 264 -5.75 6.70 3.59
CA LYS A 264 -6.56 7.75 2.96
C LYS A 264 -5.74 8.54 1.93
N ALA A 265 -4.46 8.81 2.21
CA ALA A 265 -3.58 9.47 1.23
C ALA A 265 -3.37 8.64 -0.05
N ALA A 266 -3.64 7.32 -0.01
CA ALA A 266 -3.59 6.43 -1.15
C ALA A 266 -4.95 6.21 -1.85
N ASP A 267 -5.99 6.96 -1.48
CA ASP A 267 -7.29 6.99 -2.19
C ASP A 267 -7.17 7.16 -3.72
N PRO A 268 -6.19 7.91 -4.28
CA PRO A 268 -6.00 8.00 -5.73
C PRO A 268 -5.88 6.65 -6.45
N LEU A 269 -5.45 5.57 -5.78
CA LEU A 269 -5.39 4.21 -6.35
C LEU A 269 -6.76 3.64 -6.75
N PHE A 270 -7.83 4.14 -6.12
CA PHE A 270 -9.17 3.58 -6.20
C PHE A 270 -10.17 4.53 -6.86
N ILE A 271 -9.70 5.57 -7.57
CA ILE A 271 -10.62 6.43 -8.32
C ILE A 271 -11.27 5.63 -9.46
N PRO A 272 -12.59 5.83 -9.73
CA PRO A 272 -13.33 4.99 -10.68
C PRO A 272 -12.72 4.95 -12.09
N GLU A 273 -12.10 6.04 -12.53
CA GLU A 273 -11.43 6.13 -13.82
C GLU A 273 -10.27 5.13 -13.93
N LEU A 274 -9.42 5.05 -12.90
CA LEU A 274 -8.27 4.15 -12.89
C LEU A 274 -8.70 2.70 -12.68
N GLU A 275 -9.77 2.46 -11.93
CA GLU A 275 -10.35 1.11 -11.80
C GLU A 275 -10.80 0.56 -13.16
N LYS A 276 -11.55 1.36 -13.93
CA LYS A 276 -11.99 0.97 -15.27
C LYS A 276 -10.79 0.70 -16.20
N ARG A 277 -9.81 1.60 -16.22
CA ARG A 277 -8.60 1.44 -17.04
C ARG A 277 -7.79 0.21 -16.63
N HIS A 278 -7.64 -0.02 -15.32
CA HIS A 278 -6.96 -1.19 -14.78
C HIS A 278 -7.63 -2.47 -15.26
N PHE A 279 -8.96 -2.56 -15.14
CA PHE A 279 -9.73 -3.69 -15.63
C PHE A 279 -9.53 -3.91 -17.13
N GLU A 280 -9.75 -2.89 -17.96
CA GLU A 280 -9.62 -2.99 -19.43
C GLU A 280 -8.22 -3.43 -19.86
N ASN A 281 -7.17 -2.85 -19.26
CA ASN A 281 -5.79 -3.23 -19.56
C ASN A 281 -5.48 -4.66 -19.12
N ALA A 282 -5.93 -5.07 -17.93
CA ALA A 282 -5.71 -6.41 -17.41
C ALA A 282 -6.37 -7.47 -18.33
N ILE A 283 -7.60 -7.23 -18.79
CA ILE A 283 -8.28 -8.11 -19.75
C ILE A 283 -7.52 -8.16 -21.09
N HIS A 284 -7.08 -7.01 -21.60
CA HIS A 284 -6.39 -6.92 -22.90
C HIS A 284 -5.09 -7.72 -22.93
N ILE A 285 -4.31 -7.68 -21.85
CA ILE A 285 -3.04 -8.41 -21.73
C ILE A 285 -3.19 -9.85 -21.24
N GLY A 286 -4.42 -10.31 -20.99
CA GLY A 286 -4.71 -11.65 -20.50
C GLY A 286 -4.49 -11.87 -19.00
N ALA A 287 -4.21 -10.80 -18.23
CA ALA A 287 -4.09 -10.85 -16.77
C ALA A 287 -5.48 -10.84 -16.10
N LYS A 288 -6.26 -11.90 -16.33
CA LYS A 288 -7.62 -12.06 -15.80
C LYS A 288 -7.78 -13.41 -15.11
N LEU A 289 -8.56 -13.41 -14.03
CA LEU A 289 -9.09 -14.60 -13.40
C LEU A 289 -10.58 -14.69 -13.73
N VAL A 290 -10.98 -15.86 -14.23
CA VAL A 290 -12.40 -16.17 -14.44
C VAL A 290 -12.81 -17.18 -13.37
N PHE A 291 -13.71 -16.75 -12.49
CA PHE A 291 -14.26 -17.56 -11.42
C PHE A 291 -15.60 -18.13 -11.87
N GLU A 292 -15.72 -19.45 -11.87
CA GLU A 292 -16.98 -20.14 -12.10
C GLU A 292 -17.67 -20.36 -10.76
N VAL A 293 -18.82 -19.72 -10.55
CA VAL A 293 -19.64 -19.89 -9.35
C VAL A 293 -20.83 -20.78 -9.69
N LYS A 294 -20.94 -21.91 -8.99
CA LYS A 294 -22.08 -22.82 -9.03
C LYS A 294 -22.80 -22.76 -7.70
N PHE A 295 -24.11 -22.56 -7.70
CA PHE A 295 -24.87 -22.43 -6.46
C PHE A 295 -26.24 -23.06 -6.55
N ARG A 296 -26.71 -23.52 -5.38
CA ARG A 296 -28.00 -24.17 -5.20
C ARG A 296 -28.89 -23.33 -4.30
N PHE A 297 -30.10 -23.05 -4.76
CA PHE A 297 -31.08 -22.24 -4.02
C PHE A 297 -32.50 -22.73 -4.26
N ARG A 298 -33.45 -22.28 -3.45
CA ARG A 298 -34.87 -22.56 -3.61
C ARG A 298 -35.68 -21.27 -3.50
N GLU A 299 -36.60 -21.09 -4.44
CA GLU A 299 -37.57 -20.00 -4.39
C GLU A 299 -38.71 -20.37 -3.42
N PRO A 300 -39.33 -19.41 -2.70
CA PRO A 300 -40.30 -19.69 -1.64
C PRO A 300 -41.48 -20.58 -2.05
N GLU A 301 -41.91 -20.52 -3.31
CA GLU A 301 -43.07 -21.25 -3.82
C GLU A 301 -42.72 -22.59 -4.47
N GLU A 302 -41.42 -22.95 -4.53
CA GLU A 302 -40.96 -24.16 -5.19
C GLU A 302 -40.62 -25.27 -4.19
N ALA A 303 -41.03 -26.49 -4.53
CA ALA A 303 -40.71 -27.69 -3.77
C ALA A 303 -39.36 -28.32 -4.14
N PHE A 304 -38.68 -27.80 -5.17
CA PHE A 304 -37.42 -28.34 -5.67
C PHE A 304 -36.31 -27.28 -5.65
N ASP A 305 -35.07 -27.75 -5.59
CA ASP A 305 -33.89 -26.88 -5.60
C ASP A 305 -33.46 -26.55 -7.03
N ARG A 306 -33.15 -25.29 -7.26
CA ARG A 306 -32.55 -24.78 -8.49
C ARG A 306 -31.03 -24.81 -8.38
N HIS A 307 -30.40 -25.13 -9.49
CA HIS A 307 -28.95 -25.04 -9.66
C HIS A 307 -28.67 -23.97 -10.71
N HIS A 308 -27.77 -23.06 -10.40
CA HIS A 308 -27.37 -22.02 -11.33
C HIS A 308 -25.87 -21.86 -11.35
N GLN A 309 -25.38 -21.32 -12.46
CA GLN A 309 -23.96 -21.06 -12.66
C GLN A 309 -23.77 -19.74 -13.39
N PHE A 310 -22.75 -18.99 -12.99
CA PHE A 310 -22.27 -17.84 -13.74
C PHE A 310 -20.80 -17.59 -13.47
N ASN A 311 -20.20 -16.74 -14.30
CA ASN A 311 -18.79 -16.41 -14.23
C ASN A 311 -18.59 -15.00 -13.67
N ILE A 312 -17.63 -14.85 -12.77
CA ILE A 312 -17.11 -13.56 -12.32
C ILE A 312 -15.73 -13.39 -12.93
N THR A 313 -15.53 -12.30 -13.69
CA THR A 313 -14.23 -11.96 -14.23
C THR A 313 -13.59 -10.88 -13.38
N MET A 314 -12.37 -11.10 -12.91
CA MET A 314 -11.60 -10.14 -12.12
C MET A 314 -10.18 -9.97 -12.68
N PRO A 315 -9.57 -8.79 -12.53
CA PRO A 315 -8.17 -8.61 -12.91
C PRO A 315 -7.26 -9.37 -11.94
N GLY A 316 -6.21 -9.99 -12.47
CA GLY A 316 -5.24 -10.74 -11.69
C GLY A 316 -4.60 -11.86 -12.48
N THR A 317 -3.40 -12.25 -12.04
CA THR A 317 -2.66 -13.38 -12.62
C THR A 317 -2.75 -14.63 -11.76
N LYS A 318 -3.08 -14.49 -10.46
CA LYS A 318 -3.08 -15.57 -9.46
C LYS A 318 -4.18 -15.43 -8.43
N LEU A 319 -4.68 -16.56 -7.94
CA LEU A 319 -5.61 -16.58 -6.82
C LEU A 319 -4.91 -16.07 -5.55
N THR A 320 -5.57 -15.16 -4.84
CA THR A 320 -5.13 -14.66 -3.54
C THR A 320 -6.28 -14.73 -2.55
N PRO A 321 -6.04 -14.78 -1.23
CA PRO A 321 -7.13 -14.75 -0.24
C PRO A 321 -8.06 -13.54 -0.41
N ARG A 322 -7.53 -12.38 -0.81
CA ARG A 322 -8.32 -11.17 -1.02
C ARG A 322 -9.19 -11.25 -2.28
N THR A 323 -8.65 -11.78 -3.39
CA THR A 323 -9.46 -11.99 -4.60
C THR A 323 -10.52 -13.07 -4.38
N ALA A 324 -10.23 -14.12 -3.62
CA ALA A 324 -11.22 -15.11 -3.19
C ALA A 324 -12.36 -14.49 -2.38
N PHE A 325 -12.03 -13.66 -1.40
CA PHE A 325 -13.02 -12.96 -0.57
C PHE A 325 -13.87 -11.98 -1.40
N ASN A 326 -13.25 -11.20 -2.28
CA ASN A 326 -13.98 -10.28 -3.16
C ASN A 326 -14.93 -11.03 -4.10
N ALA A 327 -14.52 -12.17 -4.66
CA ALA A 327 -15.39 -13.02 -5.48
C ALA A 327 -16.60 -13.53 -4.67
N ALA A 328 -16.39 -13.94 -3.42
CA ALA A 328 -17.48 -14.35 -2.52
C ALA A 328 -18.45 -13.21 -2.23
N GLN A 329 -17.94 -12.02 -1.88
CA GLN A 329 -18.78 -10.84 -1.63
C GLN A 329 -19.58 -10.42 -2.87
N TYR A 330 -18.94 -10.41 -4.04
CA TYR A 330 -19.62 -10.11 -5.30
C TYR A 330 -20.75 -11.10 -5.57
N PHE A 331 -20.47 -12.41 -5.42
CA PHE A 331 -21.50 -13.44 -5.55
C PHE A 331 -22.68 -13.19 -4.61
N LEU A 332 -22.43 -12.97 -3.31
CA LEU A 332 -23.49 -12.75 -2.34
C LEU A 332 -24.33 -11.51 -2.67
N ASN A 333 -23.70 -10.42 -3.10
CA ASN A 333 -24.40 -9.21 -3.54
C ASN A 333 -25.29 -9.48 -4.77
N VAL A 334 -24.77 -10.18 -5.78
CA VAL A 334 -25.52 -10.55 -6.98
C VAL A 334 -26.69 -11.46 -6.64
N PHE A 335 -26.48 -12.45 -5.76
CA PHE A 335 -27.54 -13.34 -5.31
C PHE A 335 -28.63 -12.57 -4.56
N GLN A 336 -28.27 -11.74 -3.58
CA GLN A 336 -29.23 -10.92 -2.83
C GLN A 336 -30.03 -9.97 -3.73
N HIS A 337 -29.40 -9.38 -4.75
CA HIS A 337 -30.07 -8.48 -5.68
C HIS A 337 -31.07 -9.21 -6.59
N ASN A 338 -30.66 -10.37 -7.14
CA ASN A 338 -31.47 -11.09 -8.13
C ASN A 338 -32.48 -12.05 -7.50
N GLN A 339 -32.22 -12.53 -6.28
CA GLN A 339 -32.96 -13.59 -5.59
C GLN A 339 -33.24 -13.23 -4.11
N PRO A 340 -33.83 -12.05 -3.81
CA PRO A 340 -33.92 -11.51 -2.45
C PRO A 340 -34.75 -12.34 -1.47
N ALA A 341 -35.72 -13.12 -1.98
CA ALA A 341 -36.60 -13.95 -1.16
C ALA A 341 -36.19 -15.44 -1.13
N SER A 342 -35.19 -15.81 -1.94
CA SER A 342 -34.81 -17.21 -2.12
C SER A 342 -33.86 -17.69 -1.02
N VAL A 343 -33.98 -18.96 -0.66
CA VAL A 343 -33.07 -19.62 0.27
C VAL A 343 -31.85 -20.11 -0.49
N LEU A 344 -30.69 -19.52 -0.24
CA LEU A 344 -29.40 -20.06 -0.69
C LEU A 344 -29.00 -21.21 0.21
N TYR A 345 -28.67 -22.38 -0.36
CA TYR A 345 -28.19 -23.54 0.39
C TYR A 345 -26.67 -23.69 0.31
N GLU A 346 -26.13 -23.64 -0.90
CA GLU A 346 -24.70 -23.80 -1.11
C GLU A 346 -24.21 -22.99 -2.31
N ALA A 347 -22.95 -22.60 -2.25
CA ALA A 347 -22.24 -22.02 -3.38
C ALA A 347 -20.79 -22.52 -3.39
N GLU A 348 -20.33 -22.95 -4.54
CA GLU A 348 -18.96 -23.35 -4.81
C GLU A 348 -18.39 -22.47 -5.90
N CYS A 349 -17.13 -22.07 -5.72
CA CYS A 349 -16.42 -21.25 -6.68
C CYS A 349 -15.06 -21.85 -6.98
N ASN A 350 -14.75 -22.00 -8.26
CA ASN A 350 -13.45 -22.47 -8.74
C ASN A 350 -12.91 -21.51 -9.80
N VAL A 351 -11.58 -21.43 -9.93
CA VAL A 351 -10.93 -20.75 -11.05
C VAL A 351 -11.13 -21.60 -12.31
N GLN A 352 -11.71 -21.03 -13.37
CA GLN A 352 -12.12 -21.77 -14.57
C GLN A 352 -10.93 -22.45 -15.29
N GLU A 353 -9.77 -21.80 -15.33
CA GLU A 353 -8.60 -22.30 -16.06
C GLU A 353 -7.84 -23.40 -15.29
N THR A 354 -7.67 -23.23 -13.98
CA THR A 354 -6.86 -24.14 -13.16
C THR A 354 -7.69 -25.18 -12.41
N GLY A 355 -9.01 -24.96 -12.26
CA GLY A 355 -9.87 -25.73 -11.38
C GLY A 355 -9.60 -25.49 -9.89
N GLU A 356 -8.74 -24.53 -9.54
CA GLU A 356 -8.37 -24.24 -8.15
C GLU A 356 -9.61 -23.77 -7.37
N LYS A 357 -9.84 -24.39 -6.21
CA LYS A 357 -10.99 -24.11 -5.36
C LYS A 357 -10.80 -22.77 -4.64
N VAL A 358 -11.76 -21.87 -4.83
CA VAL A 358 -11.74 -20.51 -4.29
C VAL A 358 -12.48 -20.43 -2.97
N PHE A 359 -13.74 -20.88 -2.95
CA PHE A 359 -14.54 -20.97 -1.74
C PHE A 359 -15.62 -22.05 -1.85
N THR A 360 -16.10 -22.47 -0.68
CA THR A 360 -17.39 -23.14 -0.51
C THR A 360 -18.14 -22.42 0.61
N LEU A 361 -19.38 -22.04 0.33
CA LEU A 361 -20.31 -21.48 1.30
C LEU A 361 -21.45 -22.48 1.49
N ILE A 362 -21.77 -22.77 2.75
CA ILE A 362 -22.90 -23.62 3.13
C ILE A 362 -23.76 -22.82 4.10
N PHE A 363 -25.05 -22.72 3.79
CA PHE A 363 -26.02 -21.96 4.57
C PHE A 363 -26.97 -22.93 5.25
N HIS A 364 -27.04 -22.82 6.58
CA HIS A 364 -27.96 -23.60 7.38
C HIS A 364 -29.24 -22.79 7.58
N THR A 365 -30.30 -23.18 6.88
CA THR A 365 -31.65 -22.72 7.23
C THR A 365 -32.19 -23.59 8.36
N LYS A 366 -32.99 -22.98 9.25
CA LYS A 366 -33.76 -23.78 10.22
C LYS A 366 -34.66 -24.69 9.40
N GLU A 367 -34.53 -25.99 9.64
CA GLU A 367 -35.52 -26.97 9.20
C GLU A 367 -36.89 -26.52 9.74
N ASP A 368 -37.88 -26.43 8.86
CA ASP A 368 -39.29 -26.27 9.25
C ASP A 368 -39.80 -27.53 9.97
#